data_AF-A0A7C6CDU9-F1
#
_entry.id   AF-A0A7C6CDU9-F1
#
_cell.length_a   1.000
_cell.length_b   1.000
_cell.length_c   1.000
_cell.angle_alpha   90.00
_cell.angle_beta   90.00
_cell.angle_gamma   90.00
#
_symmetry.space_group_name_H-M   'P 1'
#
loop_
_entity.id
_entity.type
_entity.pdbx_description
1 polymer ?
#
loop_
_entity_poly.entity_id
_entity_poly.type
_entity_poly.pdbx_seq_one_letter_code
_entity_poly.pdbx_strand_id
1 'polypeptide(L)'
;MDTENKHKKIEILIIILAIMLLVVAIVLLIPVVAKGLKQKRYNEEITLIEEAALKITAKDEYKEMLIGYTSSITLKELLDKKYLEKTINPYTDKPFDNNSIIYITKKDDQKYIAHYEYRDNCLYNNKSCLKDIITKDLKGKSIKYQNGAYYKGTNETINNNYLWFSGQEYRIMGINSDGTIKLVTSLPVVSISWGKPTKADYVNSYARKWLNILPEESKLKDEYEGVFYKSLNRPDLIKEYSFCIGSQDPTSDIDTTCNTKVKDKIGLLTWWEYVTAGPNKDGTESYLDIKDRIMFSTTDSRSNDKILVTDYTGSIFIAGDSKEYLSKPLNYGYTVSGIRPVINLIKTVSIASGSGTKNDPYRITGDESGIKGDLLTSRYAGEYINIGKNKYRIVSKDIEGHIKVVSDTRVKSTGTIKKDVYTYFDIGNSVTQLCSTEWPYEYCNNKINITDGSGEYNGEMAHNIGYFLNSKTAKNSFYNNLGKYKDYIVEDTYFLGKWSMGSDYKSVYESSDKITLNVGMLHYGEMLAGNNLNSSSNTHNYWLISPYNNNYEASFISVSGNASNEFPNAIGVGVRPVLSLKTSIKITSGDGTTNNPYEIDVN
;
A
#
# COMPACT_ATOMS: atom_id res chain seq x y z
N MET A 1 -64.37 7.57 55.39
CA MET A 1 -64.36 8.75 54.51
C MET A 1 -62.96 9.25 54.15
N ASP A 2 -61.97 9.29 55.06
CA ASP A 2 -60.68 9.95 54.75
C ASP A 2 -59.69 9.05 53.95
N THR A 3 -59.64 7.75 54.23
CA THR A 3 -58.77 6.77 53.54
C THR A 3 -59.09 6.57 52.06
N GLU A 4 -60.37 6.54 51.70
CA GLU A 4 -60.85 6.32 50.33
C GLU A 4 -60.52 7.50 49.41
N ASN A 5 -60.67 8.73 49.92
CA ASN A 5 -60.34 9.96 49.21
C ASN A 5 -58.82 10.11 49.01
N LYS A 6 -58.02 9.60 49.96
CA LYS A 6 -56.55 9.51 49.83
C LYS A 6 -56.14 8.49 48.75
N HIS A 7 -56.78 7.33 48.68
CA HIS A 7 -56.54 6.34 47.61
C HIS A 7 -56.84 6.92 46.22
N LYS A 8 -58.00 7.57 46.05
CA LYS A 8 -58.41 8.17 44.78
C LYS A 8 -57.45 9.27 44.29
N LYS A 9 -56.90 10.07 45.23
CA LYS A 9 -55.85 11.06 44.92
C LYS A 9 -54.52 10.40 44.50
N ILE A 10 -54.16 9.26 45.09
CA ILE A 10 -52.94 8.52 44.72
C ILE A 10 -53.11 7.90 43.32
N GLU A 11 -54.26 7.30 42.99
CA GLU A 11 -54.54 6.79 41.65
C GLU A 11 -54.47 7.89 40.58
N ILE A 12 -55.10 9.04 40.82
CA ILE A 12 -55.05 10.19 39.90
C ILE A 12 -53.61 10.68 39.72
N LEU A 13 -52.82 10.74 40.79
CA LEU A 13 -51.41 11.15 40.71
C LEU A 13 -50.57 10.15 39.90
N ILE A 14 -50.80 8.84 40.06
CA ILE A 14 -50.14 7.78 39.28
C ILE A 14 -50.51 7.88 37.80
N ILE A 15 -51.78 8.12 37.47
CA ILE A 15 -52.25 8.30 36.08
C ILE A 15 -51.60 9.55 35.46
N ILE A 16 -51.53 10.66 36.19
CA ILE A 16 -50.87 11.89 35.73
C ILE A 16 -49.36 11.67 35.50
N LEU A 17 -48.67 10.95 36.40
CA LEU A 17 -47.28 10.56 36.23
C LEU A 17 -47.06 9.64 35.01
N ALA A 18 -47.94 8.67 34.79
CA ALA A 18 -47.88 7.78 33.63
C ALA A 18 -48.08 8.54 32.31
N ILE A 19 -49.01 9.49 32.27
CA ILE A 19 -49.23 10.37 31.10
C ILE A 19 -48.01 11.27 30.86
N MET A 20 -47.43 11.87 31.91
CA MET A 20 -46.20 12.68 31.76
C MET A 20 -45.02 11.85 31.25
N LEU A 21 -44.82 10.63 31.77
CA LEU A 21 -43.79 9.70 31.27
C LEU A 21 -44.03 9.31 29.81
N LEU A 22 -45.28 9.08 29.40
CA LEU A 22 -45.64 8.77 28.01
C LEU A 22 -45.36 9.95 27.08
N VAL A 23 -45.71 11.18 27.48
CA VAL A 23 -45.43 12.39 26.70
C VAL A 23 -43.91 12.61 26.56
N VAL A 24 -43.15 12.45 27.64
CA VAL A 24 -41.67 12.52 27.60
C VAL A 24 -41.10 11.45 26.67
N ALA A 25 -41.59 10.20 26.74
CA ALA A 25 -41.16 9.14 25.84
C ALA A 25 -41.46 9.46 24.36
N ILE A 26 -42.66 9.97 24.04
CA ILE A 26 -43.03 10.38 22.68
C ILE A 26 -42.13 11.53 22.18
N VAL A 27 -41.90 12.55 23.01
CA VAL A 27 -41.01 13.68 22.67
C VAL A 27 -39.58 13.23 22.42
N LEU A 28 -39.07 12.26 23.18
CA LEU A 28 -37.75 11.66 22.96
C LEU A 28 -37.69 10.75 21.72
N LEU A 29 -38.80 10.11 21.34
CA LEU A 29 -38.88 9.22 20.17
C LEU A 29 -39.00 9.97 18.84
N ILE A 30 -39.67 11.13 18.79
CA ILE A 30 -39.88 11.90 17.55
C ILE A 30 -38.56 12.19 16.80
N PRO A 31 -37.47 12.70 17.43
CA PRO A 31 -36.19 12.90 16.75
C PRO A 31 -35.57 11.60 16.22
N VAL A 32 -35.70 10.49 16.97
CA VAL A 32 -35.15 9.18 16.59
C VAL A 32 -35.85 8.63 15.35
N VAL A 33 -37.19 8.67 15.33
CA VAL A 33 -38.01 8.24 14.19
C VAL A 33 -37.74 9.13 12.96
N ALA A 34 -37.67 10.45 13.14
CA ALA A 34 -37.34 11.38 12.06
C ALA A 34 -35.95 11.12 11.45
N LYS A 35 -34.94 10.82 12.29
CA LYS A 35 -33.59 10.44 11.83
C LYS A 35 -33.60 9.13 11.05
N GLY A 36 -34.34 8.12 11.51
CA GLY A 36 -34.52 6.85 10.81
C GLY A 36 -35.19 7.01 9.44
N LEU A 37 -36.21 7.87 9.34
CA LEU A 37 -36.90 8.17 8.08
C LEU A 37 -36.02 8.97 7.08
N LYS A 38 -35.09 9.80 7.55
CA LYS A 38 -34.08 10.44 6.68
C LYS A 38 -33.05 9.41 6.20
N GLN A 39 -32.56 8.54 7.08
CA GLN A 39 -31.63 7.46 6.74
C GLN A 39 -32.19 6.50 5.68
N LYS A 40 -33.46 6.09 5.81
CA LYS A 40 -34.12 5.19 4.85
C LYS A 40 -34.15 5.81 3.45
N ARG A 41 -34.67 7.05 3.35
CA ARG A 41 -34.74 7.80 2.09
C ARG A 41 -33.37 8.06 1.49
N TYR A 42 -32.36 8.33 2.31
CA TYR A 42 -30.99 8.49 1.85
C TYR A 42 -30.49 7.20 1.20
N ASN A 43 -30.63 6.05 1.87
CA ASN A 43 -30.21 4.76 1.32
C ASN A 43 -30.96 4.42 0.01
N GLU A 44 -32.26 4.70 -0.06
CA GLU A 44 -33.08 4.55 -1.28
C GLU A 44 -32.50 5.39 -2.44
N GLU A 45 -32.17 6.66 -2.20
CA GLU A 45 -31.59 7.57 -3.18
C GLU A 45 -30.20 7.12 -3.67
N ILE A 46 -29.32 6.68 -2.76
CA ILE A 46 -27.98 6.14 -3.11
C ILE A 46 -28.12 4.88 -3.98
N THR A 47 -29.06 3.99 -3.65
CA THR A 47 -29.34 2.79 -4.46
C THR A 47 -29.85 3.15 -5.86
N LEU A 48 -30.75 4.14 -6.00
CA LEU A 48 -31.22 4.61 -7.31
C LEU A 48 -30.08 5.16 -8.20
N ILE A 49 -29.12 5.88 -7.61
CA ILE A 49 -27.93 6.39 -8.31
C ILE A 49 -27.04 5.23 -8.80
N GLU A 50 -26.82 4.22 -7.97
CA GLU A 50 -26.01 3.06 -8.31
C GLU A 50 -26.67 2.14 -9.35
N GLU A 51 -27.98 1.89 -9.23
CA GLU A 51 -28.76 1.17 -10.24
C GLU A 51 -28.78 1.91 -11.59
N ALA A 52 -28.82 3.25 -11.57
CA ALA A 52 -28.69 4.05 -12.78
C ALA A 52 -27.29 3.91 -13.43
N ALA A 53 -26.22 3.86 -12.64
CA ALA A 53 -24.87 3.62 -13.12
C ALA A 53 -24.69 2.21 -13.71
N LEU A 54 -25.27 1.19 -13.09
CA LEU A 54 -25.21 -0.20 -13.58
C LEU A 54 -25.84 -0.38 -14.97
N LYS A 55 -26.81 0.44 -15.37
CA LYS A 55 -27.40 0.40 -16.72
C LYS A 55 -26.40 0.72 -17.85
N ILE A 56 -25.27 1.35 -17.52
CA ILE A 56 -24.25 1.74 -18.50
C ILE A 56 -23.31 0.58 -18.85
N THR A 57 -23.20 -0.46 -18.01
CA THR A 57 -22.30 -1.60 -18.25
C THR A 57 -22.71 -2.49 -19.42
N ALA A 58 -23.89 -2.25 -20.02
CA ALA A 58 -24.32 -2.88 -21.25
C ALA A 58 -23.49 -2.48 -22.50
N LYS A 59 -22.68 -1.42 -22.40
CA LYS A 59 -21.75 -0.99 -23.45
C LYS A 59 -20.48 -1.83 -23.48
N ASP A 60 -19.87 -1.93 -24.65
CA ASP A 60 -18.70 -2.78 -24.89
C ASP A 60 -17.47 -2.38 -24.05
N GLU A 61 -17.29 -1.07 -23.80
CA GLU A 61 -16.23 -0.51 -22.95
C GLU A 61 -16.21 -1.11 -21.51
N TYR A 62 -17.36 -1.56 -20.99
CA TYR A 62 -17.45 -2.21 -19.69
C TYR A 62 -17.39 -3.75 -19.79
N LYS A 63 -17.78 -4.35 -20.92
CA LYS A 63 -17.68 -5.80 -21.16
C LYS A 63 -16.23 -6.24 -21.21
N GLU A 64 -15.39 -5.47 -21.90
CA GLU A 64 -13.94 -5.67 -22.03
C GLU A 64 -13.18 -5.38 -20.72
N MET A 65 -13.82 -4.76 -19.72
CA MET A 65 -13.20 -4.55 -18.42
C MET A 65 -12.84 -5.90 -17.77
N LEU A 66 -11.65 -6.00 -17.19
CA LEU A 66 -11.16 -7.19 -16.52
C LEU A 66 -11.90 -7.44 -15.19
N ILE A 67 -12.01 -8.69 -14.77
CA ILE A 67 -12.62 -9.04 -13.46
C ILE A 67 -11.75 -8.45 -12.34
N GLY A 68 -12.39 -7.81 -11.37
CA GLY A 68 -11.74 -7.13 -10.25
C GLY A 68 -11.27 -5.71 -10.55
N TYR A 69 -11.41 -5.20 -11.78
CA TYR A 69 -11.12 -3.81 -12.12
C TYR A 69 -12.32 -2.90 -11.83
N THR A 70 -12.01 -1.62 -11.55
CA THR A 70 -12.97 -0.57 -11.23
C THR A 70 -12.81 0.60 -12.19
N SER A 71 -13.91 0.97 -12.85
CA SER A 71 -14.07 2.21 -13.61
C SER A 71 -14.88 3.23 -12.79
N SER A 72 -15.02 4.45 -13.29
CA SER A 72 -15.67 5.56 -12.59
C SER A 72 -16.48 6.44 -13.55
N ILE A 73 -17.66 6.87 -13.13
CA ILE A 73 -18.54 7.78 -13.85
C ILE A 73 -19.04 8.90 -12.93
N THR A 74 -19.26 10.10 -13.46
CA THR A 74 -19.81 11.22 -12.67
C THR A 74 -21.33 11.17 -12.59
N LEU A 75 -21.91 11.67 -11.50
CA LEU A 75 -23.36 11.83 -11.37
C LEU A 75 -23.92 12.73 -12.48
N LYS A 76 -23.19 13.78 -12.87
CA LYS A 76 -23.52 14.63 -14.01
C LYS A 76 -23.76 13.82 -15.28
N GLU A 77 -22.88 12.85 -15.57
CA GLU A 77 -22.98 12.04 -16.77
C GLU A 77 -24.21 11.10 -16.75
N LEU A 78 -24.63 10.61 -15.58
CA LEU A 78 -25.88 9.85 -15.43
C LEU A 78 -27.12 10.72 -15.73
N LEU A 79 -27.11 11.98 -15.26
CA LEU A 79 -28.17 12.96 -15.47
C LEU A 79 -28.22 13.43 -16.94
N ASP A 80 -27.08 13.84 -17.51
CA ASP A 80 -26.96 14.31 -18.89
C ASP A 80 -27.36 13.21 -19.90
N LYS A 81 -27.02 11.94 -19.63
CA LYS A 81 -27.42 10.77 -20.43
C LYS A 81 -28.81 10.22 -20.08
N LYS A 82 -29.54 10.84 -19.15
CA LYS A 82 -30.91 10.49 -18.75
C LYS A 82 -31.08 9.06 -18.20
N TYR A 83 -30.03 8.49 -17.60
CA TYR A 83 -30.16 7.26 -16.78
C TYR A 83 -30.83 7.55 -15.43
N LEU A 84 -30.82 8.82 -15.01
CA LEU A 84 -31.44 9.37 -13.81
C LEU A 84 -31.98 10.78 -14.13
N GLU A 85 -33.11 11.19 -13.54
CA GLU A 85 -33.72 12.51 -13.83
C GLU A 85 -33.20 13.64 -12.93
N LYS A 86 -33.04 13.36 -11.63
CA LYS A 86 -32.61 14.31 -10.60
C LYS A 86 -32.08 13.54 -9.39
N THR A 87 -31.45 14.24 -8.45
CA THR A 87 -31.18 13.71 -7.11
C THR A 87 -31.59 14.68 -6.00
N ILE A 88 -31.87 14.16 -4.81
CA ILE A 88 -32.16 14.92 -3.59
C ILE A 88 -31.51 14.21 -2.39
N ASN A 89 -30.56 14.86 -1.72
CA ASN A 89 -30.00 14.40 -0.46
C ASN A 89 -30.97 14.70 0.71
N PRO A 90 -31.57 13.70 1.40
CA PRO A 90 -32.59 13.94 2.42
C PRO A 90 -32.07 14.53 3.74
N TYR A 91 -30.76 14.73 3.90
CA TYR A 91 -30.17 15.43 5.04
C TYR A 91 -29.97 16.93 4.81
N THR A 92 -29.75 17.35 3.56
CA THR A 92 -29.50 18.76 3.19
C THR A 92 -30.63 19.39 2.40
N ASP A 93 -31.59 18.59 1.92
CA ASP A 93 -32.72 18.97 1.08
C ASP A 93 -32.27 19.69 -0.23
N LYS A 94 -31.08 19.33 -0.71
CA LYS A 94 -30.44 19.80 -1.96
C LYS A 94 -30.02 18.61 -2.83
N PRO A 95 -29.80 18.77 -4.14
CA PRO A 95 -29.14 17.76 -4.96
C PRO A 95 -27.76 17.40 -4.40
N PHE A 96 -27.26 16.21 -4.74
CA PHE A 96 -25.84 15.90 -4.55
C PHE A 96 -24.97 16.73 -5.50
N ASP A 97 -23.65 16.75 -5.28
CA ASP A 97 -22.72 17.38 -6.21
C ASP A 97 -22.73 16.60 -7.54
N ASN A 98 -22.93 17.31 -8.65
CA ASN A 98 -22.91 16.71 -9.98
C ASN A 98 -21.54 16.10 -10.32
N ASN A 99 -20.46 16.56 -9.69
CA ASN A 99 -19.12 16.01 -9.88
C ASN A 99 -18.87 14.73 -9.07
N SER A 100 -19.78 14.34 -8.17
CA SER A 100 -19.64 13.14 -7.35
C SER A 100 -19.56 11.88 -8.19
N ILE A 101 -18.72 10.94 -7.76
CA ILE A 101 -18.29 9.79 -8.55
C ILE A 101 -19.03 8.53 -8.10
N ILE A 102 -19.52 7.77 -9.09
CA ILE A 102 -19.98 6.39 -8.94
C ILE A 102 -18.88 5.48 -9.50
N TYR A 103 -18.39 4.58 -8.66
CA TYR A 103 -17.40 3.56 -9.01
C TYR A 103 -18.11 2.30 -9.47
N ILE A 104 -17.66 1.70 -10.58
CA ILE A 104 -18.26 0.49 -11.16
C ILE A 104 -17.18 -0.60 -11.21
N THR A 105 -17.35 -1.66 -10.43
CA THR A 105 -16.41 -2.78 -10.36
C THR A 105 -17.00 -4.03 -11.00
N LYS A 106 -16.27 -4.67 -11.92
CA LYS A 106 -16.64 -5.98 -12.46
C LYS A 106 -16.25 -7.06 -11.43
N LYS A 107 -17.22 -7.83 -10.97
CA LYS A 107 -17.03 -8.94 -10.00
C LYS A 107 -16.97 -10.31 -10.67
N ASP A 108 -17.56 -10.44 -11.86
CA ASP A 108 -17.63 -11.66 -12.66
C ASP A 108 -17.91 -11.28 -14.13
N ASP A 109 -17.88 -12.21 -15.07
CA ASP A 109 -18.04 -11.96 -16.51
C ASP A 109 -19.28 -11.11 -16.87
N GLN A 110 -20.38 -11.32 -16.14
CA GLN A 110 -21.65 -10.58 -16.32
C GLN A 110 -22.12 -9.86 -15.04
N LYS A 111 -21.30 -9.81 -13.99
CA LYS A 111 -21.69 -9.23 -12.69
C LYS A 111 -20.89 -7.98 -12.39
N TYR A 112 -21.60 -6.87 -12.19
CA TYR A 112 -21.02 -5.58 -11.80
C TYR A 112 -21.62 -5.15 -10.46
N ILE A 113 -20.86 -4.38 -9.69
CA ILE A 113 -21.38 -3.58 -8.58
C ILE A 113 -21.10 -2.11 -8.85
N ALA A 114 -22.01 -1.24 -8.43
CA ALA A 114 -21.79 0.20 -8.39
C ALA A 114 -21.66 0.63 -6.92
N HIS A 115 -20.83 1.64 -6.67
CA HIS A 115 -20.59 2.21 -5.36
C HIS A 115 -20.47 3.73 -5.50
N TYR A 116 -21.41 4.47 -4.94
CA TYR A 116 -21.40 5.93 -4.98
C TYR A 116 -20.60 6.51 -3.80
N GLU A 117 -19.74 7.50 -4.04
CA GLU A 117 -18.76 8.04 -3.07
C GLU A 117 -19.36 8.44 -1.71
N TYR A 118 -20.64 8.78 -1.66
CA TYR A 118 -21.33 9.18 -0.43
C TYR A 118 -21.91 8.01 0.38
N ARG A 119 -21.86 6.76 -0.10
CA ARG A 119 -22.40 5.58 0.60
C ARG A 119 -21.82 5.39 2.01
N ASP A 120 -20.52 5.61 2.19
CA ASP A 120 -19.81 5.35 3.45
C ASP A 120 -19.63 6.59 4.34
N ASN A 121 -20.38 7.66 4.08
CA ASN A 121 -20.24 8.93 4.78
C ASN A 121 -20.84 8.86 6.21
N CYS A 122 -20.01 9.08 7.22
CA CYS A 122 -20.39 8.99 8.63
C CYS A 122 -21.51 9.96 9.05
N LEU A 123 -21.64 11.10 8.36
CA LEU A 123 -22.70 12.08 8.61
C LEU A 123 -24.09 11.52 8.25
N TYR A 124 -24.14 10.51 7.37
CA TYR A 124 -25.35 10.03 6.71
C TYR A 124 -25.60 8.52 6.90
N ASN A 125 -24.82 7.79 7.70
CA ASN A 125 -24.99 6.33 7.89
C ASN A 125 -25.06 5.87 9.36
N ASN A 126 -25.21 6.80 10.30
CA ASN A 126 -25.23 6.57 11.76
C ASN A 126 -23.95 5.95 12.37
N LYS A 127 -22.83 5.86 11.65
CA LYS A 127 -21.53 5.42 12.19
C LYS A 127 -20.67 6.58 12.69
N SER A 128 -19.72 6.28 13.58
CA SER A 128 -18.73 7.25 14.05
C SER A 128 -17.74 7.63 12.94
N CYS A 129 -17.48 8.93 12.78
CA CYS A 129 -16.44 9.43 11.91
C CYS A 129 -15.06 9.10 12.51
N LEU A 130 -14.13 8.55 11.70
CA LEU A 130 -12.77 8.26 12.15
C LEU A 130 -12.07 9.52 12.69
N LYS A 131 -12.30 10.66 12.03
CA LYS A 131 -11.79 11.97 12.47
C LYS A 131 -12.09 12.27 13.94
N ASP A 132 -13.30 11.98 14.42
CA ASP A 132 -13.72 12.39 15.76
C ASP A 132 -13.03 11.53 16.84
N ILE A 133 -12.77 10.26 16.54
CA ILE A 133 -11.96 9.37 17.39
C ILE A 133 -10.52 9.88 17.48
N ILE A 134 -9.89 10.17 16.34
CA ILE A 134 -8.51 10.68 16.30
C ILE A 134 -8.41 12.07 16.97
N THR A 135 -9.40 12.94 16.77
CA THR A 135 -9.47 14.27 17.43
C THR A 135 -9.57 14.14 18.96
N LYS A 136 -10.20 13.07 19.46
CA LYS A 136 -10.27 12.78 20.89
C LYS A 136 -8.93 12.25 21.44
N ASP A 137 -8.27 11.32 20.74
CA ASP A 137 -7.02 10.71 21.18
C ASP A 137 -5.78 11.61 21.03
N LEU A 138 -5.80 12.57 20.10
CA LEU A 138 -4.76 13.62 19.98
C LEU A 138 -4.61 14.50 21.24
N LYS A 139 -5.61 14.54 22.14
CA LYS A 139 -5.60 15.39 23.34
C LYS A 139 -4.44 15.03 24.27
N GLY A 140 -3.50 15.96 24.44
CA GLY A 140 -2.31 15.76 25.26
C GLY A 140 -1.19 14.96 24.59
N LYS A 141 -1.38 14.50 23.34
CA LYS A 141 -0.43 13.70 22.56
C LYS A 141 -0.07 14.34 21.21
N SER A 142 -0.27 15.65 21.04
CA SER A 142 -0.22 16.30 19.72
C SER A 142 0.67 17.53 19.63
N ILE A 143 1.32 17.70 18.47
CA ILE A 143 1.93 18.95 18.02
C ILE A 143 1.05 19.65 16.96
N LYS A 144 1.17 20.97 16.85
CA LYS A 144 0.55 21.77 15.78
C LYS A 144 1.50 21.92 14.60
N TYR A 145 1.00 21.67 13.40
CA TYR A 145 1.74 21.88 12.16
C TYR A 145 0.82 22.32 11.02
N GLN A 146 1.15 23.37 10.27
CA GLN A 146 0.30 23.94 9.21
C GLN A 146 -1.20 24.08 9.59
N ASN A 147 -1.47 24.54 10.82
CA ASN A 147 -2.80 24.65 11.45
C ASN A 147 -3.53 23.30 11.71
N GLY A 148 -2.98 22.17 11.29
CA GLY A 148 -3.40 20.82 11.68
C GLY A 148 -2.90 20.41 13.08
N ALA A 149 -3.28 19.22 13.51
CA ALA A 149 -2.84 18.59 14.77
C ALA A 149 -2.40 17.15 14.51
N TYR A 150 -1.17 16.81 14.89
CA TYR A 150 -0.52 15.53 14.59
C TYR A 150 0.02 14.90 15.86
N TYR A 151 0.05 13.57 15.91
CA TYR A 151 0.60 12.83 17.01
C TYR A 151 2.07 13.18 17.24
N LYS A 152 2.47 13.27 18.50
CA LYS A 152 3.85 13.40 18.96
C LYS A 152 4.08 12.43 20.12
N GLY A 153 5.03 11.51 19.94
CA GLY A 153 5.41 10.52 20.93
C GLY A 153 6.13 9.31 20.34
N THR A 154 6.47 8.37 21.21
CA THR A 154 7.06 7.07 20.87
C THR A 154 6.00 6.04 20.48
N ASN A 155 6.40 4.87 19.97
CA ASN A 155 5.46 3.75 19.76
C ASN A 155 4.79 3.23 21.05
N GLU A 156 5.30 3.55 22.24
CA GLU A 156 4.65 3.21 23.52
C GLU A 156 3.45 4.12 23.82
N THR A 157 3.58 5.40 23.50
CA THR A 157 2.54 6.42 23.76
C THR A 157 1.54 6.56 22.60
N ILE A 158 1.99 6.27 21.38
CA ILE A 158 1.27 6.38 20.11
C ILE A 158 1.10 4.96 19.52
N ASN A 159 0.25 4.17 20.18
CA ASN A 159 0.03 2.74 19.89
C ASN A 159 -1.35 2.42 19.27
N ASN A 160 -2.32 3.33 19.36
CA ASN A 160 -3.71 3.15 18.89
C ASN A 160 -4.02 3.94 17.60
N ASN A 161 -3.03 4.12 16.74
CA ASN A 161 -3.12 4.91 15.51
C ASN A 161 -2.78 4.08 14.25
N TYR A 162 -3.11 2.79 14.23
CA TYR A 162 -3.03 1.94 13.05
C TYR A 162 -4.37 1.89 12.30
N LEU A 163 -4.32 1.95 10.98
CA LEU A 163 -5.45 1.77 10.07
C LEU A 163 -5.06 0.73 9.02
N TRP A 164 -5.91 -0.26 8.80
CA TRP A 164 -5.78 -1.14 7.63
C TRP A 164 -6.74 -0.65 6.55
N PHE A 165 -6.17 -0.24 5.42
CA PHE A 165 -6.89 0.39 4.32
C PHE A 165 -6.33 -0.03 2.97
N SER A 166 -7.20 -0.41 2.03
CA SER A 166 -6.86 -0.75 0.66
C SER A 166 -5.71 -1.78 0.55
N GLY A 167 -5.72 -2.78 1.44
CA GLY A 167 -4.71 -3.85 1.52
C GLY A 167 -3.38 -3.47 2.18
N GLN A 168 -3.24 -2.25 2.71
CA GLN A 168 -2.01 -1.78 3.37
C GLN A 168 -2.26 -1.35 4.81
N GLU A 169 -1.26 -1.55 5.67
CA GLU A 169 -1.22 -1.00 7.02
C GLU A 169 -0.67 0.44 6.98
N TYR A 170 -1.36 1.36 7.64
CA TYR A 170 -0.98 2.78 7.77
C TYR A 170 -0.85 3.17 9.25
N ARG A 171 0.11 4.08 9.53
CA ARG A 171 0.13 4.90 10.74
C ARG A 171 -0.71 6.16 10.46
N ILE A 172 -1.71 6.42 11.28
CA ILE A 172 -2.44 7.69 11.32
C ILE A 172 -1.50 8.73 11.93
N MET A 173 -1.21 9.80 11.19
CA MET A 173 -0.35 10.89 11.65
C MET A 173 -1.14 11.95 12.40
N GLY A 174 -2.38 12.23 11.98
CA GLY A 174 -3.20 13.27 12.59
C GLY A 174 -4.28 13.84 11.68
N ILE A 175 -4.73 15.05 12.00
CA ILE A 175 -5.78 15.78 11.31
C ILE A 175 -5.21 17.06 10.69
N ASN A 176 -5.33 17.19 9.38
CA ASN A 176 -4.98 18.38 8.61
C ASN A 176 -5.88 19.57 8.97
N SER A 177 -5.48 20.79 8.58
CA SER A 177 -6.25 22.01 8.85
C SER A 177 -7.61 22.06 8.17
N ASP A 178 -7.80 21.38 7.04
CA ASP A 178 -9.10 21.21 6.38
C ASP A 178 -9.98 20.09 6.99
N GLY A 179 -9.44 19.39 7.98
CA GLY A 179 -10.06 18.28 8.69
C GLY A 179 -9.88 16.90 8.06
N THR A 180 -9.14 16.76 6.95
CA THR A 180 -8.77 15.43 6.43
C THR A 180 -7.81 14.70 7.37
N ILE A 181 -7.79 13.37 7.29
CA ILE A 181 -7.03 12.49 8.18
C ILE A 181 -5.75 12.08 7.45
N LYS A 182 -4.59 12.53 7.92
CA LYS A 182 -3.30 12.27 7.25
C LYS A 182 -2.72 10.93 7.72
N LEU A 183 -2.31 10.11 6.76
CA LEU A 183 -1.82 8.75 6.94
C LEU A 183 -0.49 8.54 6.21
N VAL A 184 0.37 7.67 6.74
CA VAL A 184 1.57 7.16 6.06
C VAL A 184 1.60 5.63 6.13
N THR A 185 2.05 4.93 5.08
CA THR A 185 2.21 3.46 5.17
C THR A 185 3.13 3.08 6.33
N SER A 186 2.83 1.99 7.02
CA SER A 186 3.66 1.53 8.15
C SER A 186 5.08 1.16 7.73
N LEU A 187 5.25 0.61 6.52
CA LEU A 187 6.54 0.21 5.95
C LEU A 187 6.72 0.79 4.52
N PRO A 188 7.94 0.81 3.96
CA PRO A 188 8.19 1.24 2.60
C PRO A 188 7.66 0.21 1.58
N VAL A 189 6.85 0.66 0.64
CA VAL A 189 6.19 -0.23 -0.34
C VAL A 189 7.06 -0.54 -1.56
N VAL A 190 8.07 0.28 -1.84
CA VAL A 190 9.01 0.11 -2.95
C VAL A 190 10.34 0.80 -2.62
N SER A 191 11.43 0.41 -3.29
CA SER A 191 12.71 1.12 -3.29
C SER A 191 13.12 1.49 -4.71
N ILE A 192 13.31 2.79 -4.97
CA ILE A 192 13.63 3.34 -6.30
C ILE A 192 14.61 4.52 -6.19
N SER A 193 15.26 4.84 -7.31
CA SER A 193 15.98 6.10 -7.48
C SER A 193 15.02 7.28 -7.42
N TRP A 194 15.48 8.43 -6.93
CA TRP A 194 14.66 9.65 -6.91
C TRP A 194 14.39 10.24 -8.31
N GLY A 195 15.41 10.24 -9.17
CA GLY A 195 15.40 10.96 -10.44
C GLY A 195 16.75 10.90 -11.14
N LYS A 196 16.85 11.58 -12.29
CA LYS A 196 18.11 11.73 -13.04
C LYS A 196 19.19 12.47 -12.23
N PRO A 197 20.48 12.31 -12.57
CA PRO A 197 21.61 12.80 -11.78
C PRO A 197 21.88 14.31 -11.90
N THR A 198 20.83 15.13 -11.85
CA THR A 198 20.92 16.58 -12.16
C THR A 198 20.30 17.49 -11.10
N LYS A 199 19.21 17.10 -10.43
CA LYS A 199 18.54 17.90 -9.39
C LYS A 199 17.60 17.05 -8.51
N ALA A 200 17.56 17.30 -7.21
CA ALA A 200 16.48 16.81 -6.35
C ALA A 200 15.21 17.64 -6.52
N ASP A 201 14.39 17.28 -7.51
CA ASP A 201 13.08 17.90 -7.74
C ASP A 201 11.96 16.88 -7.54
N TYR A 202 11.05 17.13 -6.58
CA TYR A 202 9.89 16.27 -6.34
C TYR A 202 8.92 16.28 -7.54
N VAL A 203 8.72 17.42 -8.20
CA VAL A 203 7.72 17.60 -9.27
C VAL A 203 8.00 16.65 -10.43
N ASN A 204 9.28 16.46 -10.75
CA ASN A 204 9.78 15.60 -11.82
C ASN A 204 10.31 14.23 -11.33
N SER A 205 10.27 13.95 -10.03
CA SER A 205 10.82 12.72 -9.43
C SER A 205 10.13 11.45 -9.95
N TYR A 206 10.90 10.36 -10.02
CA TYR A 206 10.34 9.03 -10.26
C TYR A 206 9.40 8.61 -9.11
N ALA A 207 9.68 9.05 -7.88
CA ALA A 207 8.81 8.84 -6.73
C ALA A 207 7.40 9.39 -6.97
N ARG A 208 7.26 10.66 -7.37
CA ARG A 208 5.95 11.26 -7.64
C ARG A 208 5.19 10.54 -8.77
N LYS A 209 5.90 10.14 -9.84
CA LYS A 209 5.35 9.37 -10.97
C LYS A 209 4.95 7.94 -10.59
N TRP A 210 5.65 7.31 -9.66
CA TRP A 210 5.31 5.97 -9.17
C TRP A 210 4.09 6.01 -8.24
N LEU A 211 3.94 7.11 -7.49
CA LEU A 211 2.83 7.32 -6.57
C LEU A 211 1.52 7.70 -7.30
N ASN A 212 1.54 8.70 -8.19
CA ASN A 212 0.35 9.30 -8.78
C ASN A 212 0.26 9.10 -10.29
N ILE A 213 -0.96 9.20 -10.84
CA ILE A 213 -1.19 9.46 -12.27
C ILE A 213 -1.21 10.99 -12.45
N LEU A 214 -0.37 11.54 -13.34
CA LEU A 214 -0.23 12.98 -13.52
C LEU A 214 -1.17 13.55 -14.62
N PRO A 215 -1.50 14.86 -14.60
CA PRO A 215 -2.40 15.48 -15.59
C PRO A 215 -1.90 15.47 -17.05
N GLU A 216 -2.84 15.54 -17.99
CA GLU A 216 -2.64 15.13 -19.40
C GLU A 216 -1.72 15.98 -20.29
N GLU A 217 -1.22 17.15 -19.85
CA GLU A 217 -0.42 18.04 -20.71
C GLU A 217 0.96 17.47 -21.11
N SER A 218 1.31 16.26 -20.65
CA SER A 218 2.52 15.51 -21.02
C SER A 218 2.24 14.04 -21.40
N LYS A 219 1.09 13.75 -22.00
CA LYS A 219 0.61 12.37 -22.24
C LYS A 219 1.47 11.55 -23.22
N LEU A 220 2.35 10.72 -22.68
CA LEU A 220 2.49 9.34 -23.15
C LEU A 220 1.76 8.47 -22.12
N LYS A 221 0.83 7.60 -22.58
CA LYS A 221 0.15 6.64 -21.69
C LYS A 221 1.14 5.53 -21.32
N ASP A 222 1.96 5.81 -20.32
CA ASP A 222 2.87 4.83 -19.73
C ASP A 222 2.09 3.95 -18.75
N GLU A 223 2.01 2.66 -19.02
CA GLU A 223 1.25 1.72 -18.19
C GLU A 223 1.80 1.60 -16.76
N TYR A 224 3.08 1.95 -16.57
CA TYR A 224 3.79 1.91 -15.29
C TYR A 224 3.70 3.21 -14.48
N GLU A 225 3.03 4.26 -14.96
CA GLU A 225 2.77 5.46 -14.14
C GLU A 225 1.74 5.17 -13.03
N GLY A 226 1.89 5.76 -11.86
CA GLY A 226 0.90 5.71 -10.78
C GLY A 226 0.69 4.30 -10.21
N VAL A 227 1.73 3.47 -10.18
CA VAL A 227 1.73 2.10 -9.63
C VAL A 227 1.02 2.04 -8.27
N PHE A 228 1.32 2.97 -7.36
CA PHE A 228 0.63 3.01 -6.06
C PHE A 228 -0.83 3.39 -6.21
N TYR A 229 -1.15 4.48 -6.93
CA TYR A 229 -2.53 4.92 -7.13
C TYR A 229 -3.42 3.84 -7.75
N LYS A 230 -2.94 3.15 -8.79
CA LYS A 230 -3.63 2.04 -9.47
C LYS A 230 -3.84 0.82 -8.57
N SER A 231 -3.02 0.65 -7.53
CA SER A 231 -3.18 -0.43 -6.55
C SER A 231 -4.26 -0.16 -5.50
N LEU A 232 -4.81 1.06 -5.44
CA LEU A 232 -5.78 1.47 -4.43
C LEU A 232 -7.21 1.09 -4.81
N ASN A 233 -7.93 0.43 -3.90
CA ASN A 233 -9.31 0.01 -4.07
C ASN A 233 -10.34 1.14 -3.81
N ARG A 234 -10.01 2.05 -2.89
CA ARG A 234 -10.87 3.19 -2.49
C ARG A 234 -10.19 4.55 -2.69
N PRO A 235 -9.76 4.90 -3.92
CA PRO A 235 -9.13 6.19 -4.22
C PRO A 235 -10.12 7.38 -4.12
N ASP A 236 -11.41 7.11 -3.95
CA ASP A 236 -12.49 8.05 -3.67
C ASP A 236 -12.40 8.66 -2.28
N LEU A 237 -12.05 7.84 -1.29
CA LEU A 237 -11.87 8.28 0.09
C LEU A 237 -10.59 9.12 0.28
N ILE A 238 -9.71 9.17 -0.72
CA ILE A 238 -8.46 9.93 -0.71
C ILE A 238 -8.65 11.28 -1.38
N LYS A 239 -8.47 12.35 -0.61
CA LYS A 239 -8.56 13.72 -1.09
C LYS A 239 -7.22 14.20 -1.65
N GLU A 240 -7.26 14.97 -2.74
CA GLU A 240 -6.13 15.82 -3.14
C GLU A 240 -5.76 16.79 -2.01
N TYR A 241 -4.46 16.94 -1.75
CA TYR A 241 -3.94 17.82 -0.70
C TYR A 241 -2.66 18.53 -1.13
N SER A 242 -2.39 19.69 -0.52
CA SER A 242 -1.19 20.49 -0.79
C SER A 242 0.00 20.01 0.05
N PHE A 243 0.83 19.14 -0.52
CA PHE A 243 2.05 18.62 0.11
C PHE A 243 3.21 19.62 0.01
N CYS A 244 4.05 19.71 1.06
CA CYS A 244 5.27 20.51 1.01
C CYS A 244 6.34 19.79 0.19
N ILE A 245 7.00 20.54 -0.70
CA ILE A 245 8.15 20.08 -1.49
C ILE A 245 9.32 21.07 -1.47
N GLY A 246 9.21 22.14 -0.68
CA GLY A 246 10.26 23.13 -0.49
C GLY A 246 11.47 22.57 0.27
N SER A 247 12.60 23.26 0.14
CA SER A 247 13.78 22.97 0.94
C SER A 247 13.58 23.40 2.39
N GLN A 248 14.10 22.61 3.32
CA GLN A 248 14.06 22.82 4.76
C GLN A 248 15.48 22.76 5.32
N ASP A 249 15.79 23.53 6.36
CA ASP A 249 17.07 23.43 7.07
C ASP A 249 16.93 22.33 8.15
N PRO A 250 17.60 21.16 8.00
CA PRO A 250 17.46 20.06 8.95
C PRO A 250 18.14 20.32 10.31
N THR A 251 18.78 21.48 10.50
CA THR A 251 19.32 21.96 11.78
C THR A 251 18.49 23.06 12.44
N SER A 252 17.42 23.51 11.80
CA SER A 252 16.49 24.51 12.35
C SER A 252 15.47 23.89 13.31
N ASP A 253 15.25 24.53 14.45
CA ASP A 253 14.16 24.21 15.39
C ASP A 253 12.79 24.79 14.95
N ILE A 254 12.68 25.25 13.71
CA ILE A 254 11.49 25.87 13.11
C ILE A 254 11.36 25.39 11.66
N ASP A 255 10.19 24.92 11.22
CA ASP A 255 9.88 24.79 9.79
C ASP A 255 9.80 26.18 9.17
N THR A 256 10.90 26.61 8.55
CA THR A 256 11.06 27.98 8.05
C THR A 256 10.26 28.23 6.77
N THR A 257 10.07 27.23 5.89
CA THR A 257 9.41 27.44 4.59
C THR A 257 8.77 26.20 3.93
N CYS A 258 7.59 25.76 4.39
CA CYS A 258 6.64 25.04 3.50
C CYS A 258 5.97 26.01 2.49
N ASN A 259 6.80 26.71 1.70
CA ASN A 259 6.35 27.73 0.74
C ASN A 259 6.05 27.12 -0.62
N THR A 260 6.91 26.19 -1.09
CA THR A 260 6.68 25.43 -2.32
C THR A 260 5.81 24.22 -2.01
N LYS A 261 4.66 24.13 -2.67
CA LYS A 261 3.71 23.02 -2.50
C LYS A 261 3.30 22.44 -3.85
N VAL A 262 2.94 21.17 -3.82
CA VAL A 262 2.30 20.46 -4.95
C VAL A 262 0.96 19.91 -4.49
N LYS A 263 -0.02 19.90 -5.39
CA LYS A 263 -1.31 19.24 -5.18
C LYS A 263 -1.24 17.86 -5.82
N ASP A 264 -1.34 16.83 -4.99
CA ASP A 264 -1.40 15.42 -5.41
C ASP A 264 -2.40 14.69 -4.48
N LYS A 265 -2.86 13.49 -4.85
CA LYS A 265 -3.62 12.60 -3.94
C LYS A 265 -2.69 11.85 -2.98
N ILE A 266 -1.49 11.50 -3.45
CA ILE A 266 -0.49 10.76 -2.70
C ILE A 266 0.83 11.54 -2.69
N GLY A 267 1.39 11.75 -1.52
CA GLY A 267 2.68 12.42 -1.31
C GLY A 267 3.68 11.53 -0.57
N LEU A 268 4.71 12.17 -0.01
CA LEU A 268 5.63 11.59 0.96
C LEU A 268 5.54 12.35 2.29
N LEU A 269 6.23 11.83 3.30
CA LEU A 269 6.52 12.58 4.54
C LEU A 269 7.41 13.79 4.22
N THR A 270 7.22 14.88 4.94
CA THR A 270 8.27 15.92 5.02
C THR A 270 9.29 15.55 6.09
N TRP A 271 10.50 16.12 6.02
CA TRP A 271 11.49 15.98 7.09
C TRP A 271 10.93 16.49 8.42
N TRP A 272 10.27 17.66 8.42
CA TRP A 272 9.71 18.25 9.63
C TRP A 272 8.64 17.38 10.30
N GLU A 273 7.80 16.73 9.50
CA GLU A 273 6.78 15.80 9.99
C GLU A 273 7.39 14.56 10.66
N TYR A 274 8.56 14.12 10.21
CA TYR A 274 9.31 13.02 10.81
C TYR A 274 9.99 13.43 12.12
N VAL A 275 10.80 14.51 12.12
CA VAL A 275 11.57 14.89 13.32
C VAL A 275 10.71 15.42 14.46
N THR A 276 9.56 16.05 14.17
CA THR A 276 8.68 16.56 15.23
C THR A 276 7.71 15.54 15.80
N ALA A 277 7.60 14.37 15.18
CA ALA A 277 6.78 13.26 15.68
C ALA A 277 7.36 12.59 16.93
N GLY A 278 8.67 12.71 17.19
CA GLY A 278 9.37 12.05 18.30
C GLY A 278 9.75 12.96 19.47
N PRO A 279 10.41 12.40 20.50
CA PRO A 279 11.11 13.19 21.50
C PRO A 279 12.41 13.81 20.93
N ASN A 280 13.09 13.10 20.03
CA ASN A 280 14.42 13.44 19.54
C ASN A 280 14.36 14.26 18.23
N LYS A 281 15.26 15.25 18.11
CA LYS A 281 15.27 16.21 16.99
C LYS A 281 15.76 15.63 15.65
N ASP A 282 16.26 14.41 15.64
CA ASP A 282 16.61 13.65 14.43
C ASP A 282 15.51 12.66 14.00
N GLY A 283 14.39 12.62 14.75
CA GLY A 283 13.25 11.74 14.49
C GLY A 283 13.37 10.32 15.06
N THR A 284 14.51 9.96 15.67
CA THR A 284 14.68 8.68 16.37
C THR A 284 13.68 8.53 17.52
N GLU A 285 13.34 7.28 17.84
CA GLU A 285 12.36 6.91 18.88
C GLU A 285 10.91 7.37 18.62
N SER A 286 10.66 8.14 17.55
CA SER A 286 9.31 8.52 17.15
C SER A 286 8.48 7.31 16.75
N TYR A 287 7.15 7.45 16.79
CA TYR A 287 6.25 6.43 16.26
C TYR A 287 6.31 6.26 14.72
N LEU A 288 7.07 7.14 14.03
CA LEU A 288 7.35 7.10 12.60
C LEU A 288 8.72 6.48 12.28
N ASP A 289 9.63 6.41 13.25
CA ASP A 289 10.92 5.72 13.13
C ASP A 289 10.69 4.21 12.99
N ILE A 290 11.09 3.71 11.82
CA ILE A 290 11.02 2.29 11.44
C ILE A 290 12.42 1.71 11.16
N LYS A 291 13.49 2.48 11.38
CA LYS A 291 14.89 2.06 11.17
C LYS A 291 15.18 1.54 9.76
N ASP A 292 14.63 2.25 8.78
CA ASP A 292 14.84 2.07 7.34
C ASP A 292 15.32 3.39 6.72
N ARG A 293 16.06 3.31 5.60
CA ARG A 293 16.38 4.42 4.71
C ARG A 293 15.17 4.78 3.86
N ILE A 294 14.46 5.85 4.22
CA ILE A 294 13.29 6.37 3.49
C ILE A 294 13.56 7.76 2.90
N MET A 295 12.88 8.12 1.81
CA MET A 295 12.92 9.47 1.22
C MET A 295 11.77 10.36 1.73
N PHE A 296 12.09 11.65 1.89
CA PHE A 296 11.12 12.72 2.15
C PHE A 296 10.75 13.50 0.88
N SER A 297 9.62 14.22 0.87
CA SER A 297 9.25 15.14 -0.22
C SER A 297 10.07 16.44 -0.23
N THR A 298 10.77 16.75 0.87
CA THR A 298 11.51 17.99 1.10
C THR A 298 13.02 17.79 0.97
N THR A 299 13.73 18.84 0.54
CA THR A 299 15.18 18.83 0.31
C THR A 299 15.95 19.63 1.37
N ASP A 300 17.27 19.46 1.47
CA ASP A 300 18.12 20.26 2.39
C ASP A 300 18.33 21.67 1.82
N SER A 301 18.02 22.73 2.58
CA SER A 301 18.24 24.12 2.15
C SER A 301 19.68 24.60 2.30
N ARG A 302 20.53 23.88 3.04
CA ARG A 302 21.94 24.26 3.27
C ARG A 302 22.87 23.86 2.13
N SER A 303 22.38 23.02 1.22
CA SER A 303 23.10 22.56 0.04
C SER A 303 22.13 22.35 -1.10
N ASN A 304 22.31 23.12 -2.18
CA ASN A 304 21.43 23.14 -3.35
C ASN A 304 20.95 21.73 -3.75
N ASP A 305 19.64 21.52 -3.64
CA ASP A 305 18.94 20.36 -4.18
C ASP A 305 19.50 18.98 -3.73
N LYS A 306 19.80 18.80 -2.43
CA LYS A 306 20.01 17.46 -1.83
C LYS A 306 18.72 16.85 -1.29
N ILE A 307 18.53 15.54 -1.50
CA ILE A 307 17.41 14.77 -0.94
C ILE A 307 17.71 14.46 0.53
N LEU A 308 16.71 14.67 1.40
CA LEU A 308 16.75 14.21 2.79
C LEU A 308 16.32 12.73 2.84
N VAL A 309 17.12 11.88 3.48
CA VAL A 309 16.76 10.48 3.77
C VAL A 309 17.06 10.12 5.22
N THR A 310 16.48 9.04 5.74
CA THR A 310 16.92 8.40 6.99
C THR A 310 17.96 7.30 6.70
N ASP A 311 18.48 6.63 7.73
CA ASP A 311 19.24 5.38 7.60
C ASP A 311 18.70 4.26 8.52
N TYR A 312 19.44 3.16 8.65
CA TYR A 312 19.07 1.98 9.44
C TYR A 312 19.10 2.22 10.97
N THR A 313 19.56 3.38 11.43
CA THR A 313 19.48 3.79 12.84
C THR A 313 18.20 4.58 13.15
N GLY A 314 17.50 5.05 12.12
CA GLY A 314 16.38 5.98 12.22
C GLY A 314 16.79 7.46 12.12
N SER A 315 18.07 7.77 12.33
CA SER A 315 18.64 9.11 12.15
C SER A 315 18.70 9.52 10.68
N ILE A 316 18.85 10.83 10.44
CA ILE A 316 18.83 11.43 9.10
C ILE A 316 20.21 11.39 8.45
N PHE A 317 20.27 10.77 7.28
CA PHE A 317 21.42 10.78 6.38
C PHE A 317 21.15 11.73 5.22
N ILE A 318 22.07 12.66 4.97
CA ILE A 318 22.00 13.56 3.81
C ILE A 318 23.01 13.05 2.79
N ALA A 319 22.63 13.02 1.50
CA ALA A 319 23.52 12.60 0.41
C ALA A 319 24.59 13.68 0.09
N GLY A 320 25.56 13.83 0.99
CA GLY A 320 26.77 14.64 0.86
C GLY A 320 27.15 15.28 2.19
N ASP A 321 28.43 15.50 2.43
CA ASP A 321 29.00 15.77 3.75
C ASP A 321 28.37 16.91 4.59
N SER A 322 28.54 16.80 5.92
CA SER A 322 27.54 17.18 6.95
C SER A 322 27.57 18.65 7.40
N LYS A 323 28.23 18.90 8.54
CA LYS A 323 29.01 20.12 8.74
C LYS A 323 30.35 19.96 8.01
N GLU A 324 30.93 18.75 7.98
CA GLU A 324 32.05 18.35 7.10
C GLU A 324 32.20 16.82 6.84
N TYR A 325 31.38 15.95 7.46
CA TYR A 325 31.39 14.47 7.27
C TYR A 325 30.02 13.79 7.44
N LEU A 326 29.39 13.33 6.35
CA LEU A 326 28.15 12.54 6.38
C LEU A 326 28.20 11.37 5.39
N SER A 327 28.67 11.62 4.17
CA SER A 327 28.67 10.61 3.12
C SER A 327 29.76 10.86 2.10
N LYS A 328 30.62 9.86 1.92
CA LYS A 328 31.39 9.73 0.69
C LYS A 328 30.47 9.87 -0.54
N PRO A 329 30.94 10.50 -1.62
CA PRO A 329 30.09 10.83 -2.75
C PRO A 329 29.60 9.56 -3.46
N LEU A 330 28.29 9.36 -3.42
CA LEU A 330 27.57 8.81 -4.56
C LEU A 330 26.91 10.01 -5.24
N ASN A 331 27.14 10.16 -6.55
CA ASN A 331 26.72 11.35 -7.27
C ASN A 331 25.20 11.60 -7.20
N TYR A 332 24.81 12.83 -7.46
CA TYR A 332 23.43 13.31 -7.52
C TYR A 332 22.51 12.34 -8.30
N GLY A 333 21.27 12.11 -7.85
CA GLY A 333 20.33 11.16 -8.47
C GLY A 333 20.56 9.67 -8.15
N TYR A 334 21.75 9.27 -7.68
CA TYR A 334 22.04 7.89 -7.28
C TYR A 334 21.40 7.51 -5.92
N THR A 335 20.64 8.42 -5.30
CA THR A 335 19.93 8.10 -4.05
C THR A 335 18.79 7.13 -4.37
N VAL A 336 18.93 5.90 -3.90
CA VAL A 336 17.94 4.84 -3.93
C VAL A 336 17.50 4.57 -2.49
N SER A 337 16.20 4.56 -2.20
CA SER A 337 15.68 4.41 -0.82
C SER A 337 14.21 4.00 -0.85
N GLY A 338 13.71 3.58 0.32
CA GLY A 338 12.32 3.23 0.53
C GLY A 338 11.35 4.40 0.36
N ILE A 339 10.24 4.14 -0.31
CA ILE A 339 9.12 5.07 -0.50
C ILE A 339 7.99 4.69 0.47
N ARG A 340 7.57 5.63 1.31
CA ARG A 340 6.40 5.52 2.20
C ARG A 340 5.29 6.48 1.74
N PRO A 341 4.31 5.99 0.96
CA PRO A 341 3.17 6.79 0.50
C PRO A 341 2.43 7.45 1.66
N VAL A 342 2.09 8.72 1.46
CA VAL A 342 1.30 9.53 2.39
C VAL A 342 0.00 9.93 1.72
N ILE A 343 -1.14 9.66 2.36
CA ILE A 343 -2.48 9.94 1.83
C ILE A 343 -3.32 10.71 2.84
N ASN A 344 -4.36 11.38 2.37
CA ASN A 344 -5.26 12.16 3.20
C ASN A 344 -6.69 11.68 3.00
N LEU A 345 -7.25 10.99 3.99
CA LEU A 345 -8.64 10.53 3.91
C LEU A 345 -9.63 11.67 4.14
N ILE A 346 -10.76 11.63 3.42
CA ILE A 346 -11.87 12.57 3.62
C ILE A 346 -12.34 12.55 5.08
N LYS A 347 -12.70 13.74 5.60
CA LYS A 347 -13.09 13.94 7.00
C LYS A 347 -14.33 13.15 7.46
N THR A 348 -15.05 12.55 6.51
CA THR A 348 -16.32 11.86 6.68
C THR A 348 -16.23 10.34 6.58
N VAL A 349 -15.02 9.76 6.59
CA VAL A 349 -14.84 8.30 6.61
C VAL A 349 -15.43 7.69 7.89
N SER A 350 -16.23 6.63 7.72
CA SER A 350 -16.85 5.86 8.80
C SER A 350 -15.99 4.70 9.27
N ILE A 351 -15.83 4.52 10.57
CA ILE A 351 -15.23 3.30 11.13
C ILE A 351 -16.19 2.11 10.94
N ALA A 352 -15.67 0.98 10.52
CA ALA A 352 -16.37 -0.30 10.48
C ALA A 352 -16.05 -1.16 11.72
N SER A 353 -14.78 -1.27 12.09
CA SER A 353 -14.29 -2.06 13.23
C SER A 353 -12.87 -1.62 13.65
N GLY A 354 -12.30 -2.31 14.63
CA GLY A 354 -10.92 -2.13 15.09
C GLY A 354 -10.78 -1.10 16.22
N SER A 355 -9.80 -1.36 17.09
CA SER A 355 -9.39 -0.49 18.21
C SER A 355 -8.29 0.50 17.82
N GLY A 356 -7.61 0.28 16.69
CA GLY A 356 -6.50 1.10 16.21
C GLY A 356 -5.13 0.58 16.65
N THR A 357 -5.04 -0.55 17.34
CA THR A 357 -3.76 -1.18 17.72
C THR A 357 -3.10 -1.85 16.51
N LYS A 358 -1.80 -2.20 16.59
CA LYS A 358 -1.12 -2.94 15.49
C LYS A 358 -1.80 -4.28 15.17
N ASN A 359 -2.33 -4.95 16.19
CA ASN A 359 -2.95 -6.27 16.05
C ASN A 359 -4.43 -6.23 15.68
N ASP A 360 -5.10 -5.10 15.96
CA ASP A 360 -6.50 -4.83 15.67
C ASP A 360 -6.63 -3.38 15.14
N PRO A 361 -6.11 -3.12 13.93
CA PRO A 361 -6.08 -1.79 13.34
C PRO A 361 -7.50 -1.33 12.99
N TYR A 362 -7.73 -0.03 12.94
CA TYR A 362 -9.01 0.50 12.47
C TYR A 362 -9.32 -0.04 11.07
N ARG A 363 -10.58 -0.36 10.82
CA ARG A 363 -11.15 -0.65 9.51
C ARG A 363 -12.22 0.37 9.20
N ILE A 364 -12.42 0.68 7.93
CA ILE A 364 -13.41 1.66 7.48
C ILE A 364 -14.49 1.02 6.61
N THR A 365 -15.66 1.62 6.59
CA THR A 365 -16.82 1.06 5.89
C THR A 365 -16.59 1.09 4.38
N GLY A 366 -16.92 -0.02 3.70
CA GLY A 366 -16.69 -0.18 2.27
C GLY A 366 -15.23 -0.46 1.87
N ASP A 367 -14.33 -0.71 2.82
CA ASP A 367 -13.00 -1.32 2.58
C ASP A 367 -12.89 -2.66 3.34
N GLU A 368 -13.84 -3.52 3.03
CA GLU A 368 -14.11 -4.75 3.78
C GLU A 368 -13.25 -5.92 3.27
N SER A 369 -12.96 -6.85 4.18
CA SER A 369 -12.22 -8.08 3.86
C SER A 369 -13.05 -9.02 3.00
N GLY A 370 -12.36 -9.95 2.31
CA GLY A 370 -13.01 -10.99 1.55
C GLY A 370 -13.72 -11.96 2.47
N ILE A 371 -14.85 -12.50 2.01
CA ILE A 371 -15.60 -13.52 2.74
C ILE A 371 -15.43 -14.89 2.07
N LYS A 372 -15.75 -15.95 2.81
CA LYS A 372 -15.70 -17.32 2.30
C LYS A 372 -16.52 -17.46 1.01
N GLY A 373 -15.87 -17.95 -0.05
CA GLY A 373 -16.45 -18.14 -1.37
C GLY A 373 -16.12 -17.03 -2.39
N ASP A 374 -15.63 -15.87 -1.94
CA ASP A 374 -15.13 -14.83 -2.84
C ASP A 374 -13.94 -15.35 -3.65
N LEU A 375 -13.86 -14.94 -4.93
CA LEU A 375 -12.66 -15.13 -5.73
C LEU A 375 -11.50 -14.31 -5.16
N LEU A 376 -10.30 -14.88 -5.11
CA LEU A 376 -9.11 -14.15 -4.67
C LEU A 376 -8.78 -12.98 -5.62
N THR A 377 -9.21 -13.04 -6.89
CA THR A 377 -9.09 -11.95 -7.87
C THR A 377 -9.87 -10.70 -7.47
N SER A 378 -10.80 -10.79 -6.51
CA SER A 378 -11.50 -9.64 -5.94
C SER A 378 -10.69 -8.86 -4.88
N ARG A 379 -9.53 -9.39 -4.46
CA ARG A 379 -8.70 -8.85 -3.36
C ARG A 379 -7.65 -7.84 -3.80
N TYR A 380 -7.02 -7.18 -2.83
CA TYR A 380 -6.23 -5.96 -3.03
C TYR A 380 -4.73 -6.19 -2.86
N ALA A 381 -3.91 -5.39 -3.54
CA ALA A 381 -2.46 -5.41 -3.35
C ALA A 381 -2.09 -5.08 -1.90
N GLY A 382 -1.10 -5.78 -1.35
CA GLY A 382 -0.66 -5.70 0.03
C GLY A 382 -1.35 -6.69 0.97
N GLU A 383 -2.57 -7.19 0.67
CA GLU A 383 -3.27 -8.20 1.48
C GLU A 383 -2.51 -9.52 1.52
N TYR A 384 -2.69 -10.25 2.62
CA TYR A 384 -1.99 -11.47 2.96
C TYR A 384 -2.78 -12.73 2.61
N ILE A 385 -2.09 -13.76 2.11
CA ILE A 385 -2.64 -15.09 1.87
C ILE A 385 -1.70 -16.17 2.43
N ASN A 386 -2.24 -17.35 2.75
CA ASN A 386 -1.45 -18.54 3.06
C ASN A 386 -1.44 -19.51 1.87
N ILE A 387 -0.26 -20.04 1.54
CA ILE A 387 -0.07 -21.14 0.58
C ILE A 387 0.69 -22.23 1.33
N GLY A 388 -0.04 -23.27 1.73
CA GLY A 388 0.48 -24.29 2.64
C GLY A 388 0.77 -23.71 4.02
N LYS A 389 2.03 -23.81 4.48
CA LYS A 389 2.48 -23.25 5.77
C LYS A 389 3.12 -21.86 5.63
N ASN A 390 3.20 -21.33 4.41
CA ASN A 390 3.96 -20.13 4.08
C ASN A 390 3.01 -18.97 3.76
N LYS A 391 3.35 -17.78 4.27
CA LYS A 391 2.56 -16.56 4.07
C LYS A 391 3.10 -15.78 2.86
N TYR A 392 2.19 -15.25 2.06
CA TYR A 392 2.46 -14.42 0.89
C TYR A 392 1.66 -13.12 0.98
N ARG A 393 2.04 -12.14 0.16
CA ARG A 393 1.35 -10.87 -0.02
C ARG A 393 1.00 -10.69 -1.49
N ILE A 394 -0.21 -10.19 -1.77
CA ILE A 394 -0.63 -9.83 -3.13
C ILE A 394 0.21 -8.64 -3.60
N VAL A 395 0.86 -8.77 -4.74
CA VAL A 395 1.70 -7.74 -5.38
C VAL A 395 0.85 -6.92 -6.35
N SER A 396 0.19 -7.62 -7.28
CA SER A 396 -0.56 -7.06 -8.40
C SER A 396 -1.50 -8.11 -8.99
N LYS A 397 -2.21 -7.72 -10.05
CA LYS A 397 -2.92 -8.63 -10.96
C LYS A 397 -2.33 -8.40 -12.36
N ASP A 398 -2.19 -9.46 -13.15
CA ASP A 398 -1.79 -9.33 -14.54
C ASP A 398 -2.98 -8.99 -15.46
N ILE A 399 -2.73 -8.86 -16.76
CA ILE A 399 -3.74 -8.53 -17.77
C ILE A 399 -4.76 -9.66 -18.02
N GLU A 400 -4.43 -10.90 -17.64
CA GLU A 400 -5.31 -12.07 -17.70
C GLU A 400 -6.10 -12.26 -16.39
N GLY A 401 -5.84 -11.42 -15.40
CA GLY A 401 -6.46 -11.43 -14.08
C GLY A 401 -5.79 -12.36 -13.06
N HIS A 402 -4.68 -13.03 -13.42
CA HIS A 402 -3.91 -13.84 -12.48
C HIS A 402 -3.35 -12.98 -11.36
N ILE A 403 -3.15 -13.61 -10.21
CA ILE A 403 -2.82 -12.91 -8.97
C ILE A 403 -1.35 -13.14 -8.67
N LYS A 404 -0.55 -12.08 -8.82
CA LYS A 404 0.88 -12.13 -8.52
C LYS A 404 1.07 -11.95 -7.03
N VAL A 405 1.76 -12.88 -6.39
CA VAL A 405 1.98 -12.90 -4.94
C VAL A 405 3.45 -13.13 -4.61
N VAL A 406 3.96 -12.45 -3.58
CA VAL A 406 5.34 -12.57 -3.10
C VAL A 406 5.39 -13.14 -1.68
N SER A 407 6.34 -14.02 -1.39
CA SER A 407 6.58 -14.53 -0.04
C SER A 407 6.78 -13.38 0.97
N ASP A 408 6.10 -13.44 2.11
CA ASP A 408 6.23 -12.48 3.24
C ASP A 408 7.51 -12.70 4.06
N THR A 409 8.14 -13.86 3.88
CA THR A 409 9.47 -14.16 4.39
C THR A 409 10.42 -14.45 3.24
N ARG A 410 11.71 -14.57 3.56
CA ARG A 410 12.65 -15.20 2.62
C ARG A 410 12.64 -16.70 2.76
N VAL A 411 12.78 -17.36 1.62
CA VAL A 411 13.13 -18.76 1.58
C VAL A 411 14.66 -18.89 1.67
N LYS A 412 15.10 -19.79 2.55
CA LYS A 412 16.49 -20.23 2.66
C LYS A 412 16.66 -21.55 1.90
N SER A 413 17.87 -21.78 1.40
CA SER A 413 18.26 -23.06 0.80
C SER A 413 18.10 -24.17 1.84
N THR A 414 17.36 -25.23 1.52
CA THR A 414 17.20 -26.40 2.40
C THR A 414 18.19 -27.48 1.98
N GLY A 415 19.31 -27.59 2.71
CA GLY A 415 20.34 -28.60 2.48
C GLY A 415 21.78 -28.16 2.76
N THR A 416 22.04 -26.86 2.86
CA THR A 416 23.39 -26.32 3.06
C THR A 416 23.77 -26.15 4.54
N ILE A 417 25.01 -26.51 4.90
CA ILE A 417 25.62 -26.20 6.22
C ILE A 417 25.74 -24.67 6.41
N LYS A 418 25.81 -23.94 5.29
CA LYS A 418 25.80 -22.48 5.22
C LYS A 418 24.34 -21.98 5.22
N LYS A 419 24.04 -20.94 6.01
CA LYS A 419 22.67 -20.61 6.48
C LYS A 419 21.78 -19.82 5.49
N ASP A 420 22.23 -19.52 4.28
CA ASP A 420 21.54 -18.65 3.31
C ASP A 420 21.53 -19.23 1.88
N VAL A 421 20.66 -18.72 0.99
CA VAL A 421 20.66 -19.11 -0.43
C VAL A 421 21.86 -18.45 -1.10
N TYR A 422 22.87 -19.26 -1.46
CA TYR A 422 23.88 -18.80 -2.40
C TYR A 422 23.26 -18.67 -3.77
N THR A 423 23.43 -17.50 -4.40
CA THR A 423 23.15 -17.32 -5.81
C THR A 423 24.45 -17.49 -6.58
N TYR A 424 24.77 -18.73 -6.95
CA TYR A 424 25.57 -18.86 -8.16
C TYR A 424 24.71 -18.34 -9.31
N PHE A 425 25.24 -17.42 -10.13
CA PHE A 425 24.67 -17.08 -11.42
C PHE A 425 25.60 -17.72 -12.45
N ASP A 426 25.07 -18.68 -13.21
CA ASP A 426 25.81 -19.42 -14.23
C ASP A 426 25.49 -18.84 -15.63
N ILE A 427 26.51 -18.75 -16.48
CA ILE A 427 26.49 -18.07 -17.77
C ILE A 427 27.10 -18.99 -18.82
N GLY A 428 26.34 -20.04 -19.14
CA GLY A 428 26.66 -20.93 -20.22
C GLY A 428 26.69 -20.21 -21.58
N ASN A 429 27.81 -20.38 -22.27
CA ASN A 429 27.80 -20.93 -23.64
C ASN A 429 29.08 -21.74 -23.96
N SER A 430 30.01 -21.87 -23.01
CA SER A 430 31.18 -22.72 -23.12
C SER A 430 31.43 -23.47 -21.81
N VAL A 431 31.66 -24.78 -21.90
CA VAL A 431 32.02 -25.64 -20.75
C VAL A 431 33.45 -25.37 -20.25
N THR A 432 34.18 -24.41 -20.82
CA THR A 432 35.62 -24.20 -20.57
C THR A 432 35.99 -22.80 -20.06
N GLN A 433 35.04 -21.92 -19.72
CA GLN A 433 35.34 -20.64 -19.06
C GLN A 433 34.47 -20.41 -17.82
N LEU A 434 34.89 -21.04 -16.73
CA LEU A 434 34.58 -20.59 -15.37
C LEU A 434 35.02 -19.13 -15.20
N CYS A 435 34.31 -18.37 -14.34
CA CYS A 435 34.81 -17.11 -13.80
C CYS A 435 36.25 -17.32 -13.32
N SER A 436 37.23 -16.64 -13.92
CA SER A 436 38.62 -17.00 -13.69
C SER A 436 38.95 -16.86 -12.20
N THR A 437 39.55 -17.89 -11.60
CA THR A 437 39.87 -17.91 -10.17
C THR A 437 40.92 -16.85 -9.78
N GLU A 438 41.58 -16.26 -10.78
CA GLU A 438 42.57 -15.20 -10.62
C GLU A 438 41.93 -13.80 -10.75
N TRP A 439 40.90 -13.63 -11.60
CA TRP A 439 40.19 -12.37 -11.82
C TRP A 439 38.67 -12.62 -12.08
N PRO A 440 37.81 -12.54 -11.04
CA PRO A 440 36.38 -12.85 -11.14
C PRO A 440 35.51 -11.70 -11.74
N TYR A 441 36.12 -10.64 -12.26
CA TYR A 441 35.45 -9.35 -12.48
C TYR A 441 34.99 -9.05 -13.92
N GLU A 442 35.24 -9.93 -14.90
CA GLU A 442 35.18 -9.50 -16.32
C GLU A 442 34.14 -10.17 -17.25
N TYR A 443 33.52 -11.32 -16.94
CA TYR A 443 32.57 -11.97 -17.90
C TYR A 443 31.33 -12.68 -17.31
N CYS A 444 30.88 -12.32 -16.11
CA CYS A 444 29.60 -12.81 -15.58
C CYS A 444 28.39 -12.05 -16.19
N ASN A 445 27.20 -12.66 -16.25
CA ASN A 445 25.88 -12.08 -16.59
C ASN A 445 24.83 -12.63 -15.61
N ASN A 446 23.95 -11.81 -15.06
CA ASN A 446 22.96 -12.28 -14.06
C ASN A 446 21.72 -12.99 -14.65
N LYS A 447 21.91 -13.93 -15.59
CA LYS A 447 20.77 -14.62 -16.23
C LYS A 447 20.28 -15.78 -15.37
N ILE A 448 18.96 -15.85 -15.16
CA ILE A 448 18.31 -16.99 -14.51
C ILE A 448 18.33 -18.18 -15.47
N ASN A 449 18.82 -19.32 -15.00
CA ASN A 449 18.92 -20.54 -15.79
C ASN A 449 18.26 -21.73 -15.04
N ILE A 450 17.42 -22.50 -15.71
CA ILE A 450 16.65 -23.58 -15.08
C ILE A 450 17.27 -24.98 -15.30
N THR A 451 18.38 -25.10 -16.03
CA THR A 451 18.95 -26.40 -16.47
C THR A 451 20.25 -26.83 -15.79
N ASP A 452 20.96 -25.95 -15.08
CA ASP A 452 22.37 -26.23 -14.71
C ASP A 452 22.55 -27.29 -13.61
N GLY A 453 21.48 -27.66 -12.92
CA GLY A 453 21.53 -28.63 -11.84
C GLY A 453 21.21 -30.07 -12.24
N SER A 454 21.99 -30.99 -11.67
CA SER A 454 21.66 -32.41 -11.59
C SER A 454 21.39 -32.83 -10.14
N GLY A 455 20.42 -33.71 -9.92
CA GLY A 455 20.09 -34.23 -8.59
C GLY A 455 19.33 -33.27 -7.68
N GLU A 456 19.51 -33.43 -6.36
CA GLU A 456 18.90 -32.59 -5.33
C GLU A 456 19.72 -31.30 -5.14
N TYR A 457 19.04 -30.17 -4.85
CA TYR A 457 19.70 -28.90 -4.61
C TYR A 457 20.56 -28.98 -3.33
N ASN A 458 21.87 -28.95 -3.46
CA ASN A 458 22.82 -29.03 -2.35
C ASN A 458 23.58 -27.70 -2.13
N GLY A 459 23.34 -26.70 -2.99
CA GLY A 459 24.02 -25.40 -2.95
C GLY A 459 25.48 -25.45 -3.39
N GLU A 460 25.89 -26.51 -4.11
CA GLU A 460 27.17 -26.57 -4.80
C GLU A 460 27.17 -25.72 -6.09
N MET A 461 28.35 -25.54 -6.69
CA MET A 461 28.60 -24.57 -7.78
C MET A 461 27.75 -24.78 -9.04
N ALA A 462 27.11 -25.95 -9.23
CA ALA A 462 26.21 -26.22 -10.36
C ALA A 462 24.77 -25.69 -10.15
N HIS A 463 24.40 -25.25 -8.94
CA HIS A 463 23.01 -24.93 -8.63
C HIS A 463 22.77 -23.42 -8.51
N ASN A 464 22.25 -22.82 -9.58
CA ASN A 464 21.84 -21.41 -9.60
C ASN A 464 20.41 -21.20 -9.03
N ILE A 465 20.03 -19.93 -8.85
CA ILE A 465 18.72 -19.52 -8.29
C ILE A 465 17.51 -19.97 -9.12
N GLY A 466 17.59 -19.96 -10.44
CA GLY A 466 16.56 -20.44 -11.34
C GLY A 466 16.29 -21.93 -11.15
N TYR A 467 17.36 -22.71 -11.02
CA TYR A 467 17.28 -24.13 -10.68
C TYR A 467 16.64 -24.34 -9.30
N PHE A 468 17.06 -23.59 -8.26
CA PHE A 468 16.41 -23.66 -6.94
C PHE A 468 14.91 -23.37 -7.00
N LEU A 469 14.52 -22.31 -7.70
CA LEU A 469 13.14 -21.83 -7.73
C LEU A 469 12.23 -22.71 -8.61
N ASN A 470 12.71 -23.22 -9.75
CA ASN A 470 11.87 -23.81 -10.80
C ASN A 470 12.19 -25.27 -11.17
N SER A 471 13.28 -25.88 -10.66
CA SER A 471 13.65 -27.23 -11.09
C SER A 471 12.55 -28.25 -10.81
N LYS A 472 12.12 -28.96 -11.85
CA LYS A 472 11.16 -30.06 -11.76
C LYS A 472 11.85 -31.37 -11.34
N THR A 473 13.17 -31.48 -11.47
CA THR A 473 13.96 -32.69 -11.19
C THR A 473 14.55 -32.73 -9.77
N ALA A 474 14.93 -31.58 -9.20
CA ALA A 474 15.40 -31.51 -7.81
C ALA A 474 14.24 -31.66 -6.83
N LYS A 475 14.26 -32.70 -5.99
CA LYS A 475 13.17 -33.01 -5.05
C LYS A 475 12.90 -31.89 -4.04
N ASN A 476 13.96 -31.21 -3.61
CA ASN A 476 13.95 -30.09 -2.66
C ASN A 476 13.99 -28.71 -3.33
N SER A 477 13.73 -28.61 -4.64
CA SER A 477 13.48 -27.30 -5.26
C SER A 477 12.28 -26.63 -4.60
N PHE A 478 12.25 -25.30 -4.62
CA PHE A 478 11.12 -24.56 -4.08
C PHE A 478 9.82 -24.93 -4.81
N TYR A 479 9.84 -25.03 -6.14
CA TYR A 479 8.68 -25.47 -6.93
C TYR A 479 8.15 -26.84 -6.47
N ASN A 480 9.01 -27.85 -6.28
CA ASN A 480 8.56 -29.17 -5.83
C ASN A 480 8.04 -29.16 -4.39
N ASN A 481 8.62 -28.34 -3.50
CA ASN A 481 8.15 -28.14 -2.13
C ASN A 481 6.76 -27.49 -2.04
N LEU A 482 6.22 -26.90 -3.12
CA LEU A 482 4.84 -26.41 -3.17
C LEU A 482 3.80 -27.55 -3.24
N GLY A 483 4.20 -28.80 -3.48
CA GLY A 483 3.28 -29.96 -3.44
C GLY A 483 2.07 -29.78 -4.37
N LYS A 484 0.85 -29.92 -3.82
CA LYS A 484 -0.41 -29.73 -4.56
C LYS A 484 -0.70 -28.29 -5.01
N TYR A 485 -0.05 -27.30 -4.42
CA TYR A 485 -0.24 -25.90 -4.81
C TYR A 485 0.32 -25.60 -6.21
N LYS A 486 1.20 -26.47 -6.74
CA LYS A 486 1.69 -26.39 -8.14
C LYS A 486 0.57 -26.32 -9.17
N ASP A 487 -0.52 -27.03 -8.95
CA ASP A 487 -1.64 -27.12 -9.91
C ASP A 487 -2.42 -25.79 -10.04
N TYR A 488 -2.15 -24.82 -9.16
CA TYR A 488 -2.78 -23.50 -9.10
C TYR A 488 -1.84 -22.36 -9.53
N ILE A 489 -0.61 -22.68 -9.89
CA ILE A 489 0.39 -21.74 -10.41
C ILE A 489 0.30 -21.72 -11.93
N VAL A 490 0.46 -20.53 -12.51
CA VAL A 490 0.65 -20.33 -13.96
C VAL A 490 2.06 -19.81 -14.20
N GLU A 491 2.56 -20.05 -15.41
CA GLU A 491 3.83 -19.46 -15.83
C GLU A 491 3.64 -17.96 -16.13
N ASP A 492 4.56 -17.13 -15.65
CA ASP A 492 4.53 -15.68 -15.80
C ASP A 492 5.82 -15.19 -16.48
N THR A 493 5.74 -14.07 -17.19
CA THR A 493 6.83 -13.49 -17.97
C THR A 493 7.52 -12.37 -17.19
N TYR A 494 8.76 -12.62 -16.82
CA TYR A 494 9.60 -11.68 -16.08
C TYR A 494 10.55 -10.96 -17.02
N PHE A 495 10.51 -9.63 -17.02
CA PHE A 495 11.44 -8.78 -17.76
C PHE A 495 12.80 -8.76 -17.08
N LEU A 496 13.87 -8.84 -17.88
CA LEU A 496 15.27 -8.85 -17.44
C LEU A 496 15.99 -7.55 -17.82
N GLY A 497 15.24 -6.45 -18.02
CA GLY A 497 15.83 -5.14 -18.23
C GLY A 497 16.69 -4.70 -17.05
N LYS A 498 17.85 -4.12 -17.38
CA LYS A 498 18.85 -3.70 -16.40
C LYS A 498 18.51 -2.34 -15.84
N TRP A 499 18.78 -2.12 -14.56
CA TRP A 499 18.67 -0.81 -13.94
C TRP A 499 20.03 -0.33 -13.42
N SER A 500 20.16 0.97 -13.22
CA SER A 500 21.30 1.61 -12.55
C SER A 500 20.82 2.64 -11.53
N MET A 501 21.68 3.02 -10.60
CA MET A 501 21.41 4.15 -9.72
C MET A 501 21.17 5.43 -10.55
N GLY A 502 20.03 6.10 -10.36
CA GLY A 502 19.57 7.24 -11.16
C GLY A 502 18.73 6.88 -12.41
N SER A 503 18.60 5.59 -12.75
CA SER A 503 17.67 5.12 -13.78
C SER A 503 16.20 5.22 -13.32
N ASP A 504 15.31 5.43 -14.28
CA ASP A 504 13.86 5.32 -14.07
C ASP A 504 13.53 3.86 -13.72
N TYR A 505 12.56 3.63 -12.82
CA TYR A 505 12.13 2.28 -12.47
C TYR A 505 11.59 1.50 -13.67
N LYS A 506 11.17 2.21 -14.72
CA LYS A 506 10.64 1.63 -15.96
C LYS A 506 11.72 1.04 -16.88
N SER A 507 13.00 1.32 -16.63
CA SER A 507 14.13 0.74 -17.39
C SER A 507 14.12 -0.80 -17.43
N VAL A 508 13.53 -1.44 -16.41
CA VAL A 508 13.35 -2.90 -16.36
C VAL A 508 12.48 -3.45 -17.50
N TYR A 509 11.58 -2.64 -18.06
CA TYR A 509 10.65 -3.01 -19.13
C TYR A 509 11.13 -2.56 -20.53
N GLU A 510 12.19 -1.75 -20.61
CA GLU A 510 12.73 -1.23 -21.88
C GLU A 510 13.52 -2.29 -22.68
N SER A 511 13.89 -3.41 -22.04
CA SER A 511 14.56 -4.53 -22.69
C SER A 511 13.58 -5.54 -23.28
N SER A 512 13.92 -6.10 -24.44
CA SER A 512 13.25 -7.28 -25.01
C SER A 512 13.62 -8.59 -24.30
N ASP A 513 14.67 -8.60 -23.47
CA ASP A 513 15.07 -9.76 -22.68
C ASP A 513 14.02 -10.08 -21.61
N LYS A 514 13.48 -11.30 -21.70
CA LYS A 514 12.45 -11.82 -20.80
C LYS A 514 12.63 -13.31 -20.57
N ILE A 515 12.11 -13.80 -19.46
CA ILE A 515 12.09 -15.23 -19.13
C ILE A 515 10.71 -15.63 -18.57
N THR A 516 10.20 -16.77 -19.02
CA THR A 516 8.94 -17.34 -18.54
C THR A 516 9.24 -18.36 -17.45
N LEU A 517 8.65 -18.20 -16.26
CA LEU A 517 8.95 -18.98 -15.06
C LEU A 517 7.67 -19.35 -14.31
N ASN A 518 7.67 -20.50 -13.63
CA ASN A 518 6.60 -20.87 -12.69
C ASN A 518 6.79 -20.14 -11.34
N VAL A 519 8.05 -19.82 -11.00
CA VAL A 519 8.45 -19.12 -9.78
C VAL A 519 9.50 -18.08 -10.13
N GLY A 520 9.18 -16.80 -9.94
CA GLY A 520 10.11 -15.70 -10.17
C GLY A 520 10.55 -15.00 -8.89
N MET A 521 10.95 -13.74 -9.04
CA MET A 521 11.24 -12.80 -7.95
C MET A 521 10.70 -11.41 -8.32
N LEU A 522 10.67 -10.49 -7.34
CA LEU A 522 10.31 -9.10 -7.58
C LEU A 522 11.32 -8.40 -8.50
N HIS A 523 10.85 -7.47 -9.33
CA HIS A 523 11.72 -6.60 -10.13
C HIS A 523 12.01 -5.26 -9.41
N TYR A 524 13.03 -4.52 -9.86
CA TYR A 524 13.31 -3.18 -9.36
C TYR A 524 12.10 -2.25 -9.64
N GLY A 525 11.67 -1.50 -8.63
CA GLY A 525 10.48 -0.64 -8.71
C GLY A 525 9.13 -1.34 -8.64
N GLU A 526 9.06 -2.66 -8.44
CA GLU A 526 7.79 -3.36 -8.27
C GLU A 526 7.09 -2.99 -6.96
N MET A 527 5.76 -3.08 -6.93
CA MET A 527 5.02 -3.06 -5.68
C MET A 527 5.57 -4.15 -4.74
N LEU A 528 5.75 -3.82 -3.46
CA LEU A 528 6.43 -4.63 -2.44
C LEU A 528 7.95 -4.85 -2.65
N ALA A 529 8.62 -4.25 -3.64
CA ALA A 529 10.09 -4.26 -3.77
C ALA A 529 10.79 -3.22 -2.87
N GLY A 530 10.43 -3.19 -1.59
CA GLY A 530 11.06 -2.39 -0.52
C GLY A 530 11.32 -3.23 0.74
N ASN A 531 11.82 -2.62 1.83
CA ASN A 531 11.95 -3.35 3.11
C ASN A 531 10.61 -3.41 3.85
N ASN A 532 9.68 -4.21 3.33
CA ASN A 532 8.35 -4.45 3.91
C ASN A 532 8.22 -5.85 4.55
N LEU A 533 9.35 -6.47 4.88
CA LEU A 533 9.39 -7.71 5.65
C LEU A 533 9.13 -7.37 7.12
N ASN A 534 7.98 -7.77 7.67
CA ASN A 534 7.61 -7.52 9.07
C ASN A 534 8.34 -8.50 10.01
N SER A 535 9.68 -8.55 9.93
CA SER A 535 10.56 -9.33 10.79
C SER A 535 11.21 -8.44 11.83
N SER A 536 11.17 -8.83 13.11
CA SER A 536 11.79 -8.10 14.24
C SER A 536 13.31 -7.99 14.17
N SER A 537 13.95 -8.62 13.17
CA SER A 537 15.35 -8.40 12.82
C SER A 537 15.43 -7.81 11.40
N ASN A 538 15.88 -6.54 11.29
CA ASN A 538 16.27 -5.89 10.02
C ASN A 538 17.60 -6.49 9.50
N THR A 539 17.72 -7.83 9.50
CA THR A 539 18.93 -8.61 9.17
C THR A 539 18.85 -9.24 7.78
N HIS A 540 18.03 -8.64 6.94
CA HIS A 540 17.44 -9.25 5.80
C HIS A 540 17.71 -8.46 4.48
N ASN A 541 18.72 -8.87 3.69
CA ASN A 541 18.93 -8.53 2.25
C ASN A 541 18.21 -9.50 1.26
N TYR A 542 17.50 -9.07 0.21
CA TYR A 542 16.89 -10.02 -0.76
C TYR A 542 17.11 -9.68 -2.24
N TRP A 543 17.39 -10.71 -3.05
CA TRP A 543 17.61 -10.58 -4.50
C TRP A 543 16.34 -10.17 -5.26
N LEU A 544 16.54 -9.42 -6.34
CA LEU A 544 15.56 -9.04 -7.36
C LEU A 544 15.85 -9.79 -8.67
N ILE A 545 14.86 -9.88 -9.55
CA ILE A 545 15.03 -10.48 -10.89
C ILE A 545 15.71 -9.54 -11.89
N SER A 546 15.55 -8.23 -11.72
CA SER A 546 16.21 -7.22 -12.58
C SER A 546 17.72 -7.25 -12.37
N PRO A 547 18.55 -7.44 -13.42
CA PRO A 547 19.99 -7.30 -13.31
C PRO A 547 20.39 -5.85 -13.03
N TYR A 548 21.58 -5.65 -12.44
CA TYR A 548 22.20 -4.33 -12.44
C TYR A 548 22.79 -4.01 -13.83
N ASN A 549 23.18 -2.76 -14.07
CA ASN A 549 23.64 -2.31 -15.39
C ASN A 549 25.01 -2.86 -15.79
N ASN A 550 25.89 -3.19 -14.83
CA ASN A 550 27.05 -4.01 -15.14
C ASN A 550 26.65 -5.50 -15.16
N ASN A 551 27.38 -6.31 -15.89
CA ASN A 551 26.98 -7.70 -16.09
C ASN A 551 27.26 -8.57 -14.84
N TYR A 552 28.11 -8.09 -13.93
CA TYR A 552 28.75 -8.91 -12.88
C TYR A 552 28.03 -8.91 -11.53
N GLU A 553 27.10 -7.98 -11.31
CA GLU A 553 26.46 -7.79 -10.00
C GLU A 553 24.95 -7.99 -10.08
N ALA A 554 24.42 -8.76 -9.14
CA ALA A 554 22.99 -8.99 -8.99
C ALA A 554 22.36 -7.88 -8.14
N SER A 555 21.10 -7.57 -8.40
CA SER A 555 20.36 -6.53 -7.68
C SER A 555 19.68 -7.09 -6.44
N PHE A 556 19.73 -6.36 -5.34
CA PHE A 556 19.05 -6.73 -4.10
C PHE A 556 18.43 -5.53 -3.39
N ILE A 557 17.44 -5.78 -2.54
CA ILE A 557 16.97 -4.83 -1.52
C ILE A 557 17.74 -5.09 -0.23
N SER A 558 18.43 -4.07 0.25
CA SER A 558 19.23 -4.07 1.46
C SER A 558 18.38 -4.10 2.75
N VAL A 559 18.98 -4.59 3.83
CA VAL A 559 18.59 -4.38 5.23
C VAL A 559 18.17 -2.96 5.55
N SER A 560 18.83 -1.99 4.92
CA SER A 560 18.58 -0.57 5.11
C SER A 560 17.43 -0.05 4.24
N GLY A 561 16.77 -0.88 3.42
CA GLY A 561 15.64 -0.48 2.59
C GLY A 561 15.96 0.16 1.24
N ASN A 562 17.23 0.33 0.88
CA ASN A 562 17.63 0.71 -0.49
C ASN A 562 17.78 -0.51 -1.40
N ALA A 563 17.35 -0.39 -2.67
CA ALA A 563 17.90 -1.26 -3.71
C ALA A 563 19.39 -0.95 -3.93
N SER A 564 20.16 -1.97 -4.29
CA SER A 564 21.61 -1.94 -4.47
C SER A 564 22.04 -3.10 -5.38
N ASN A 565 23.29 -3.05 -5.78
CA ASN A 565 24.04 -4.10 -6.50
C ASN A 565 25.02 -4.79 -5.53
N GLU A 566 25.26 -6.08 -5.72
CA GLU A 566 26.26 -6.88 -4.99
C GLU A 566 26.67 -8.09 -5.85
N PHE A 567 27.85 -8.67 -5.60
CA PHE A 567 28.27 -9.88 -6.29
C PHE A 567 27.34 -11.07 -6.00
N PRO A 568 26.96 -11.86 -7.03
CA PRO A 568 26.23 -13.13 -6.90
C PRO A 568 26.56 -14.01 -5.69
N ASN A 569 27.84 -14.16 -5.36
CA ASN A 569 28.32 -15.06 -4.32
C ASN A 569 28.16 -14.52 -2.87
N ALA A 570 27.55 -13.36 -2.68
CA ALA A 570 27.42 -12.73 -1.38
C ALA A 570 26.58 -13.54 -0.37
N ILE A 571 26.99 -13.45 0.90
CA ILE A 571 26.39 -14.16 2.03
C ILE A 571 25.30 -13.29 2.66
N GLY A 572 24.23 -13.90 3.18
CA GLY A 572 23.15 -13.19 3.88
C GLY A 572 22.08 -12.58 2.98
N VAL A 573 22.18 -12.76 1.65
CA VAL A 573 21.13 -12.38 0.71
C VAL A 573 20.27 -13.60 0.39
N GLY A 574 18.94 -13.47 0.51
CA GLY A 574 18.00 -14.56 0.24
C GLY A 574 17.00 -14.25 -0.87
N VAL A 575 16.10 -15.17 -1.13
CA VAL A 575 15.11 -15.05 -2.22
C VAL A 575 13.69 -14.86 -1.68
N ARG A 576 12.93 -13.96 -2.29
CA ARG A 576 11.48 -13.85 -2.08
C ARG A 576 10.79 -14.43 -3.32
N PRO A 577 10.36 -15.70 -3.30
CA PRO A 577 9.66 -16.29 -4.42
C PRO A 577 8.40 -15.52 -4.75
N VAL A 578 8.20 -15.30 -6.04
CA VAL A 578 6.99 -14.72 -6.62
C VAL A 578 6.27 -15.81 -7.41
N LEU A 579 4.96 -15.92 -7.18
CA LEU A 579 4.06 -16.86 -7.82
C LEU A 579 2.95 -16.09 -8.51
N SER A 580 2.51 -16.57 -9.68
CA SER A 580 1.31 -16.06 -10.34
C SER A 580 0.24 -17.14 -10.31
N LEU A 581 -0.92 -16.80 -9.75
CA LEU A 581 -1.95 -17.75 -9.35
C LEU A 581 -3.18 -17.68 -10.25
N LYS A 582 -3.79 -18.85 -10.50
CA LYS A 582 -5.01 -18.99 -11.30
C LYS A 582 -6.17 -18.13 -10.78
N THR A 583 -6.97 -17.59 -11.70
CA THR A 583 -8.11 -16.71 -11.43
C THR A 583 -9.26 -17.39 -10.67
N SER A 584 -9.34 -18.72 -10.72
CA SER A 584 -10.42 -19.53 -10.13
C SER A 584 -10.32 -19.76 -8.62
N ILE A 585 -9.21 -19.34 -7.98
CA ILE A 585 -8.98 -19.57 -6.55
C ILE A 585 -10.00 -18.79 -5.70
N LYS A 586 -10.55 -19.47 -4.69
CA LYS A 586 -11.53 -18.90 -3.75
C LYS A 586 -10.99 -18.83 -2.33
N ILE A 587 -11.46 -17.85 -1.57
CA ILE A 587 -11.16 -17.69 -0.14
C ILE A 587 -11.99 -18.69 0.67
N THR A 588 -11.37 -19.38 1.62
CA THR A 588 -12.05 -20.31 2.54
C THR A 588 -12.25 -19.71 3.93
N SER A 589 -11.31 -18.89 4.40
CA SER A 589 -11.34 -18.13 5.66
C SER A 589 -10.28 -17.02 5.67
N GLY A 590 -10.19 -16.26 6.77
CA GLY A 590 -9.23 -15.16 6.93
C GLY A 590 -9.81 -13.79 6.58
N ASP A 591 -9.08 -12.73 6.87
CA ASP A 591 -9.47 -11.34 6.59
C ASP A 591 -8.42 -10.53 5.80
N GLY A 592 -7.33 -11.18 5.38
CA GLY A 592 -6.29 -10.58 4.54
C GLY A 592 -5.27 -9.72 5.30
N THR A 593 -5.38 -9.58 6.62
CA THR A 593 -4.38 -8.90 7.44
C THR A 593 -3.16 -9.79 7.73
N THR A 594 -2.08 -9.18 8.19
CA THR A 594 -0.84 -9.90 8.58
C THR A 594 -1.06 -11.00 9.62
N ASN A 595 -2.03 -10.81 10.52
CA ASN A 595 -2.34 -11.70 11.64
C ASN A 595 -3.41 -12.75 11.28
N ASN A 596 -4.23 -12.49 10.25
CA ASN A 596 -5.29 -13.37 9.80
C ASN A 596 -5.34 -13.43 8.25
N PRO A 597 -4.30 -13.97 7.58
CA PRO A 597 -4.23 -14.06 6.12
C PRO A 597 -5.40 -14.84 5.53
N TYR A 598 -5.74 -14.60 4.26
CA TYR A 598 -6.71 -15.45 3.58
C TYR A 598 -6.18 -16.88 3.41
N GLU A 599 -6.98 -17.85 3.83
CA GLU A 599 -6.83 -19.25 3.43
C GLU A 599 -7.53 -19.46 2.09
N ILE A 600 -6.96 -20.30 1.24
CA ILE A 600 -7.43 -20.52 -0.14
C ILE A 600 -7.89 -21.96 -0.36
N ASP A 601 -8.91 -22.14 -1.20
CA ASP A 601 -9.36 -23.47 -1.62
C ASP A 601 -8.44 -23.98 -2.74
N VAL A 602 -7.96 -25.21 -2.56
CA VAL A 602 -7.02 -25.90 -3.47
C VAL A 602 -7.34 -27.40 -3.51
N ASN A 603 -8.62 -27.74 -3.55
CA ASN A 603 -9.15 -29.10 -3.56
C ASN A 603 -9.77 -29.45 -4.92
#